data_AF-A0A9D1A4E7-F1
#
_entry.id   AF-A0A9D1A4E7-F1
#
_cell.length_a   1.000
_cell.length_b   1.000
_cell.length_c   1.000
_cell.angle_alpha   90.00
_cell.angle_beta   90.00
_cell.angle_gamma   90.00
#
_symmetry.space_group_name_H-M   'P 1'
#
loop_
_entity.id
_entity.type
_entity.pdbx_description
1 polymer ?
#
loop_
_entity_poly.entity_id
_entity_poly.type
_entity_poly.pdbx_seq_one_letter_code
_entity_poly.pdbx_strand_id
1 'polypeptide(L)'
;TLAESSYVLTEFYTGVSFKECERAVRKFTAARYQPVIAHAERYSCLRRKGALEELIHGGALIQVNFESLLGSVFDPTYRWVKGHLREGNLSFFGTDMHNIGNRSPKIGKAVKALRHLAKLEELEELLWENPGRVLEDEEL
;
A
#
# COMPACT_ATOMS: atom_id res chain seq x y z
N THR A 1 16.20 -2.18 -2.07
CA THR A 1 15.33 -3.35 -1.94
C THR A 1 14.97 -3.53 -0.48
N LEU A 2 13.89 -4.24 -0.17
CA LEU A 2 13.50 -4.59 1.20
C LEU A 2 14.13 -5.92 1.57
N ALA A 3 14.80 -6.03 2.71
CA ALA A 3 15.38 -7.30 3.20
C ALA A 3 16.20 -8.10 2.16
N GLU A 4 16.96 -7.40 1.29
CA GLU A 4 17.75 -8.01 0.21
C GLU A 4 16.95 -8.76 -0.87
N SER A 5 15.61 -8.65 -0.89
CA SER A 5 14.73 -9.28 -1.88
C SER A 5 14.54 -8.45 -3.16
N SER A 6 13.76 -8.98 -4.11
CA SER A 6 13.37 -8.31 -5.35
C SER A 6 12.34 -7.18 -5.15
N TYR A 7 11.82 -7.00 -3.93
CA TYR A 7 10.86 -5.96 -3.60
C TYR A 7 11.53 -4.60 -3.38
N VAL A 8 10.97 -3.55 -3.99
CA VAL A 8 11.49 -2.17 -3.88
C VAL A 8 10.41 -1.23 -3.38
N LEU A 9 10.52 -0.79 -2.13
CA LEU A 9 9.68 0.29 -1.59
C LEU A 9 9.98 1.59 -2.33
N THR A 10 8.98 2.09 -3.04
CA THR A 10 9.09 3.23 -3.95
C THR A 10 8.18 4.35 -3.49
N GLU A 11 8.79 5.47 -3.10
CA GLU A 11 8.09 6.68 -2.69
C GLU A 11 8.27 7.78 -3.75
N PHE A 12 7.23 8.59 -3.94
CA PHE A 12 7.27 9.77 -4.79
C PHE A 12 6.89 11.02 -4.01
N TYR A 13 7.18 12.18 -4.58
CA TYR A 13 6.56 13.42 -4.12
C TYR A 13 5.03 13.34 -4.30
N THR A 14 4.27 13.91 -3.37
CA THR A 14 2.78 13.78 -3.33
C THR A 14 2.08 14.30 -4.59
N GLY A 15 2.67 15.28 -5.27
CA GLY A 15 2.20 15.86 -6.54
C GLY A 15 2.71 15.17 -7.81
N VAL A 16 3.30 13.97 -7.71
CA VAL A 16 3.80 13.20 -8.86
C VAL A 16 2.71 12.96 -9.90
N SER A 17 3.07 13.05 -11.18
CA SER A 17 2.12 12.74 -12.25
C SER A 17 1.91 11.23 -12.38
N PHE A 18 0.71 10.82 -12.80
CA PHE A 18 0.42 9.40 -13.02
C PHE A 18 1.42 8.74 -14.00
N LYS A 19 1.77 9.45 -15.08
CA LYS A 19 2.73 8.99 -16.09
C LYS A 19 4.12 8.72 -15.51
N GLU A 20 4.52 9.47 -14.49
CA GLU A 20 5.80 9.23 -13.82
C GLU A 20 5.76 7.99 -12.96
N CYS A 21 4.66 7.77 -12.22
CA CYS A 21 4.44 6.53 -11.47
C CYS A 21 4.45 5.31 -12.40
N GLU A 22 3.66 5.36 -13.47
CA GLU A 22 3.56 4.29 -14.47
C GLU A 22 4.94 3.98 -15.10
N ARG A 23 5.69 5.03 -15.47
CA ARG A 23 7.05 4.87 -16.01
C ARG A 23 8.00 4.23 -15.01
N ALA A 24 7.90 4.59 -13.73
CA ALA A 24 8.73 4.00 -12.69
C ALA A 24 8.40 2.52 -12.50
N VAL A 25 7.11 2.17 -12.39
CA VAL A 25 6.64 0.78 -12.31
C VAL A 25 7.18 -0.04 -13.47
N ARG A 26 7.00 0.42 -14.71
CA ARG A 26 7.52 -0.27 -15.91
C ARG A 26 9.03 -0.50 -15.87
N LYS A 27 9.81 0.45 -15.36
CA LYS A 27 11.26 0.32 -15.25
C LYS A 27 11.66 -0.74 -14.21
N PHE A 28 11.01 -0.75 -13.05
CA PHE A 28 11.28 -1.76 -12.03
C PHE A 28 10.91 -3.16 -12.51
N THR A 29 9.71 -3.33 -13.06
CA THR A 29 9.25 -4.63 -13.57
C THR A 29 10.14 -5.14 -14.70
N ALA A 30 10.58 -4.27 -15.63
CA ALA A 30 11.51 -4.64 -16.70
C ALA A 30 12.89 -5.06 -16.18
N ALA A 31 13.31 -4.54 -15.03
CA ALA A 31 14.53 -4.90 -14.33
C ALA A 31 14.36 -6.10 -13.38
N ARG A 32 13.21 -6.80 -13.41
CA ARG A 32 12.86 -7.94 -12.54
C ARG A 32 12.74 -7.59 -11.06
N TYR A 33 12.45 -6.33 -10.75
CA TYR A 33 12.06 -5.90 -9.40
C TYR A 33 10.54 -5.80 -9.29
N GLN A 34 10.03 -5.98 -8.07
CA GLN A 34 8.62 -5.80 -7.72
C GLN A 34 8.45 -4.46 -6.98
N PRO A 35 7.93 -3.41 -7.66
CA PRO A 35 7.78 -2.10 -7.03
C PRO A 35 6.61 -2.10 -6.04
N VAL A 36 6.89 -1.74 -4.79
CA VAL A 36 5.89 -1.50 -3.75
C VAL A 36 5.67 0.01 -3.64
N ILE A 37 4.51 0.50 -4.09
CA ILE A 37 4.18 1.93 -4.03
C ILE A 37 3.85 2.29 -2.59
N ALA A 38 4.75 3.04 -1.95
CA ALA A 38 4.61 3.45 -0.56
C ALA A 38 3.47 4.45 -0.40
N HIS A 39 2.69 4.26 0.67
CA HIS A 39 1.55 5.09 1.09
C HIS A 39 0.80 5.71 -0.09
N ALA A 40 0.32 4.82 -0.98
CA ALA A 40 -0.29 5.19 -2.26
C ALA A 40 -1.49 6.13 -2.08
N GLU A 41 -2.14 6.08 -0.93
CA GLU A 41 -3.25 6.95 -0.57
C GLU A 41 -2.87 8.44 -0.49
N ARG A 42 -1.58 8.80 -0.50
CA ARG A 42 -1.13 10.20 -0.51
C ARG A 42 -1.06 10.82 -1.91
N TYR A 43 -1.11 10.03 -2.98
CA TYR A 43 -0.91 10.53 -4.33
C TYR A 43 -2.24 10.94 -4.98
N SER A 44 -2.39 12.23 -5.26
CA SER A 44 -3.61 12.78 -5.88
C SER A 44 -3.88 12.18 -7.26
N CYS A 45 -2.83 11.82 -8.00
CA CYS A 45 -2.94 11.19 -9.31
C CYS A 45 -3.61 9.80 -9.28
N LEU A 46 -3.59 9.11 -8.13
CA LEU A 46 -4.23 7.80 -7.93
C LEU A 46 -5.68 7.91 -7.45
N ARG A 47 -6.19 9.13 -7.19
CA ARG A 47 -7.60 9.35 -6.84
C ARG A 47 -8.53 9.25 -8.05
N ARG A 48 -8.00 9.27 -9.27
CA ARG A 48 -8.79 9.01 -10.48
C ARG A 48 -9.18 7.53 -10.51
N LYS A 49 -10.45 7.25 -10.81
CA LYS A 49 -10.95 5.88 -11.01
C LYS A 49 -10.09 5.11 -12.03
N GLY A 50 -9.68 3.89 -11.68
CA GLY A 50 -8.86 3.02 -12.53
C GLY A 50 -7.35 3.27 -12.45
N ALA A 51 -6.90 4.40 -11.88
CA ALA A 51 -5.48 4.72 -11.88
C ALA A 51 -4.65 3.78 -11.01
N LEU A 52 -5.18 3.33 -9.87
CA LEU A 52 -4.46 2.39 -9.01
C LEU A 52 -4.35 1.02 -9.69
N GLU A 53 -5.45 0.57 -10.28
CA GLU A 53 -5.59 -0.69 -11.01
C GLU A 53 -4.66 -0.73 -12.24
N GLU A 54 -4.51 0.39 -12.94
CA GLU A 54 -3.53 0.52 -14.04
C GLU A 54 -2.09 0.29 -13.55
N LEU A 55 -1.72 0.77 -12.35
CA LEU A 55 -0.40 0.48 -11.77
C LEU A 55 -0.27 -0.98 -11.35
N ILE A 56 -1.30 -1.56 -10.73
CA ILE A 56 -1.34 -2.97 -10.33
C ILE A 56 -1.18 -3.88 -11.55
N HIS A 57 -1.91 -3.62 -12.63
CA HIS A 57 -1.75 -4.33 -13.89
C HIS A 57 -0.33 -4.19 -14.49
N GLY A 58 0.37 -3.09 -14.17
CA GLY A 58 1.78 -2.89 -14.51
C GLY A 58 2.78 -3.67 -13.65
N GLY A 59 2.30 -4.41 -12.65
CA GLY A 59 3.12 -5.18 -11.69
C GLY A 59 3.43 -4.44 -10.39
N ALA A 60 2.71 -3.35 -10.09
CA ALA A 60 2.90 -2.64 -8.83
C ALA A 60 2.13 -3.29 -7.67
N LEU A 61 2.77 -3.37 -6.53
CA LEU A 61 2.15 -3.73 -5.25
C LEU A 61 1.85 -2.46 -4.47
N ILE A 62 0.76 -2.44 -3.71
CA ILE A 62 0.25 -1.22 -3.09
C ILE A 62 0.38 -1.31 -1.57
N GLN A 63 1.12 -0.37 -0.98
CA GLN A 63 1.19 -0.19 0.46
C GLN A 63 0.41 1.06 0.88
N VAL A 64 -0.39 0.95 1.94
CA VAL A 64 -1.09 2.08 2.56
C VAL A 64 -0.79 2.16 4.05
N ASN A 65 -0.94 3.33 4.67
CA ASN A 65 -0.66 3.48 6.09
C ASN A 65 -1.84 3.04 6.96
N PHE A 66 -1.56 2.43 8.11
CA PHE A 66 -2.58 2.09 9.11
C PHE A 66 -3.36 3.32 9.60
N GLU A 67 -2.71 4.49 9.69
CA GLU A 67 -3.34 5.74 10.12
C GLU A 67 -4.50 6.15 9.21
N SER A 68 -4.43 5.79 7.93
CA SER A 68 -5.46 6.10 6.93
C SER A 68 -6.81 5.42 7.22
N LEU A 69 -6.83 4.42 8.10
CA LEU A 69 -8.05 3.77 8.60
C LEU A 69 -8.63 4.39 9.89
N LEU A 70 -7.92 5.34 10.50
CA LEU A 70 -8.35 6.01 11.73
C LEU A 70 -9.20 7.26 11.47
N GLY A 71 -9.32 7.68 10.21
CA GLY A 71 -10.15 8.79 9.78
C GLY A 71 -11.66 8.54 9.94
N SER A 72 -12.45 9.60 9.85
CA SER A 72 -13.92 9.50 9.88
C SER A 72 -14.47 8.91 8.58
N VAL A 73 -15.72 8.45 8.60
CA VAL A 73 -16.43 8.02 7.36
C VAL A 73 -16.61 9.14 6.33
N PHE A 74 -16.34 10.39 6.69
CA PHE A 74 -16.35 11.55 5.79
C PHE A 74 -14.97 11.88 5.19
N ASP A 75 -13.90 11.27 5.72
CA ASP A 75 -12.54 11.45 5.23
C ASP A 75 -12.38 10.79 3.84
N PRO A 76 -11.99 11.55 2.80
CA PRO A 76 -11.75 11.01 1.47
C PRO A 76 -10.69 9.90 1.43
N THR A 77 -9.64 10.00 2.26
CA THR A 77 -8.56 9.02 2.33
C THR A 77 -9.08 7.72 2.95
N TYR A 78 -9.84 7.81 4.05
CA TYR A 78 -10.48 6.64 4.65
C TYR A 78 -11.38 5.91 3.64
N ARG A 79 -12.22 6.65 2.90
CA ARG A 79 -13.11 6.06 1.90
C ARG A 79 -12.35 5.40 0.76
N TRP A 80 -11.27 6.03 0.30
CA TRP A 80 -10.43 5.50 -0.77
C TRP A 80 -9.74 4.20 -0.35
N VAL A 81 -9.11 4.18 0.84
CA VAL A 81 -8.48 2.96 1.39
C VAL A 81 -9.51 1.87 1.61
N LYS A 82 -10.68 2.20 2.20
CA LYS A 82 -11.77 1.23 2.40
C LYS A 82 -12.32 0.67 1.09
N GLY A 83 -12.41 1.49 0.04
CA GLY A 83 -12.86 1.04 -1.29
C GLY A 83 -11.90 0.02 -1.88
N HIS A 84 -10.62 0.38 -1.97
CA HIS A 84 -9.60 -0.50 -2.54
C HIS A 84 -9.28 -1.73 -1.70
N LEU A 85 -9.45 -1.65 -0.37
CA LEU A 85 -9.41 -2.83 0.50
C LEU A 85 -10.47 -3.85 0.08
N ARG A 86 -11.70 -3.41 -0.19
CA ARG A 86 -12.80 -4.29 -0.60
C ARG A 86 -12.68 -4.82 -2.02
N GLU A 87 -11.94 -4.10 -2.86
CA GLU A 87 -11.64 -4.50 -4.24
C GLU A 87 -10.43 -5.44 -4.33
N GLY A 88 -9.71 -5.69 -3.22
CA GLY A 88 -8.51 -6.54 -3.21
C GLY A 88 -7.27 -5.88 -3.81
N ASN A 89 -7.26 -4.54 -3.93
CA ASN A 89 -6.19 -3.80 -4.61
C ASN A 89 -4.99 -3.46 -3.71
N LEU A 90 -5.07 -3.77 -2.42
CA LEU A 90 -4.02 -3.44 -1.45
C LEU A 90 -3.17 -4.68 -1.19
N SER A 91 -1.85 -4.51 -1.09
CA SER A 91 -0.91 -5.61 -0.82
C SER A 91 -0.38 -5.57 0.61
N PHE A 92 -0.21 -4.36 1.17
CA PHE A 92 0.42 -4.18 2.48
C PHE A 92 -0.20 -3.03 3.28
N PHE A 93 -0.15 -3.16 4.60
CA PHE A 93 -0.28 -2.04 5.53
C PHE A 93 1.06 -1.72 6.22
N GLY A 94 1.40 -0.44 6.24
CA GLY A 94 2.64 0.07 6.85
C GLY A 94 2.36 1.06 7.97
N THR A 95 3.24 1.13 8.96
CA THR A 95 3.12 2.13 10.04
C THR A 95 3.65 3.49 9.62
N ASP A 96 4.67 3.51 8.76
CA ASP A 96 5.41 4.72 8.38
C ASP A 96 5.85 5.50 9.65
N MET A 97 6.24 4.75 10.70
CA MET A 97 6.63 5.27 12.00
C MET A 97 7.95 6.02 11.91
N HIS A 98 8.01 7.23 12.50
CA HIS A 98 9.23 8.03 12.56
C HIS A 98 9.65 8.39 14.00
N ASN A 99 8.74 8.23 14.99
CA ASN A 99 9.01 8.53 16.39
C ASN A 99 7.97 7.87 17.31
N ILE A 100 8.19 7.89 18.62
CA ILE A 100 7.25 7.36 19.63
C ILE A 100 6.10 8.33 19.98
N GLY A 101 6.06 9.52 19.39
CA GLY A 101 5.05 10.55 19.61
C GLY A 101 4.02 10.60 18.49
N ASN A 102 4.12 11.65 17.66
CA ASN A 102 3.16 11.99 16.61
C ASN A 102 3.12 11.00 15.45
N ARG A 103 4.22 10.29 15.17
CA ARG A 103 4.29 9.23 14.14
C ARG A 103 4.62 7.89 14.76
N SER A 104 3.90 7.54 15.83
CA SER A 104 4.02 6.27 16.56
C SER A 104 3.25 5.15 15.87
N PRO A 105 3.63 3.88 16.07
CA PRO A 105 3.12 2.76 15.29
C PRO A 105 1.76 2.29 15.83
N LYS A 106 0.92 3.18 16.37
CA LYS A 106 -0.30 2.82 17.12
C LYS A 106 -1.35 2.14 16.22
N ILE A 107 -1.13 0.87 15.88
CA ILE A 107 -1.92 0.10 14.93
C ILE A 107 -3.15 -0.56 15.55
N GLY A 108 -3.24 -0.68 16.88
CA GLY A 108 -4.30 -1.46 17.53
C GLY A 108 -5.73 -1.01 17.17
N LYS A 109 -5.95 0.29 16.97
CA LYS A 109 -7.25 0.81 16.50
C LYS A 109 -7.49 0.50 15.01
N ALA A 110 -6.46 0.61 14.17
CA ALA A 110 -6.55 0.33 12.75
C ALA A 110 -6.78 -1.16 12.49
N VAL A 111 -6.09 -2.05 13.20
CA VAL A 111 -6.31 -3.51 13.12
C VAL A 111 -7.74 -3.87 13.57
N LYS A 112 -8.27 -3.24 14.63
CA LYS A 112 -9.68 -3.43 15.00
C LYS A 112 -10.63 -3.00 13.88
N ALA A 113 -10.36 -1.85 13.24
CA ALA A 113 -11.17 -1.40 12.10
C ALA A 113 -11.09 -2.40 10.93
N LEU A 114 -9.90 -2.89 10.61
CA LEU A 114 -9.66 -3.90 9.57
C LEU A 114 -10.51 -5.16 9.76
N ARG A 115 -10.59 -5.69 10.99
CA ARG A 115 -11.42 -6.86 11.32
C ARG A 115 -12.92 -6.67 11.07
N HIS A 116 -13.39 -5.44 10.94
CA HIS A 116 -14.77 -5.12 10.56
C HIS A 116 -14.96 -4.83 9.07
N LEU A 117 -13.86 -4.65 8.32
CA LEU A 117 -13.88 -4.20 6.93
C LEU A 117 -13.53 -5.29 5.92
N ALA A 118 -12.75 -6.29 6.33
CA ALA A 118 -12.24 -7.38 5.51
C ALA A 118 -12.41 -8.73 6.22
N LYS A 119 -12.32 -9.82 5.45
CA LYS A 119 -12.36 -11.19 6.00
C LYS A 119 -11.05 -11.53 6.72
N LEU A 120 -11.06 -12.58 7.53
CA LEU A 120 -9.87 -12.95 8.31
C LEU A 120 -8.70 -13.35 7.39
N GLU A 121 -8.99 -14.09 6.33
CA GLU A 121 -8.00 -14.59 5.36
C GLU A 121 -7.31 -13.42 4.64
N GLU A 122 -8.09 -12.43 4.16
CA GLU A 122 -7.56 -11.20 3.54
C GLU A 122 -6.66 -10.42 4.51
N LEU A 123 -6.97 -10.44 5.81
CA LEU A 123 -6.15 -9.77 6.82
C LEU A 123 -4.87 -10.52 7.13
N GLU A 124 -4.90 -11.86 7.13
CA GLU A 124 -3.70 -12.69 7.27
C GLU A 124 -2.74 -12.44 6.11
N GLU A 125 -3.26 -12.40 4.87
CA GLU A 125 -2.47 -12.03 3.69
C GLU A 125 -1.83 -10.64 3.84
N LEU A 126 -2.63 -9.62 4.10
CA LEU A 126 -2.18 -8.21 4.15
C LEU A 126 -1.19 -7.90 5.29
N LEU A 127 -1.34 -8.57 6.43
CA LEU A 127 -0.64 -8.22 7.67
C LEU A 127 0.48 -9.20 8.03
N TRP A 128 0.48 -10.41 7.48
CA TRP A 128 1.41 -11.46 7.84
C TRP A 128 2.03 -12.16 6.63
N GLU A 129 1.23 -12.77 5.76
CA GLU A 129 1.78 -13.59 4.68
C GLU A 129 2.53 -12.76 3.65
N ASN A 130 1.93 -11.69 3.13
CA ASN A 130 2.57 -10.83 2.14
C ASN A 130 3.89 -10.24 2.68
N PRO A 131 3.94 -9.62 3.88
CA PRO A 131 5.21 -9.21 4.48
C PRO A 131 6.21 -10.37 4.65
N GLY A 132 5.76 -11.58 4.98
CA GLY A 132 6.60 -12.78 5.07
C GLY A 132 7.24 -13.15 3.73
N ARG A 133 6.45 -13.16 2.64
CA ARG A 133 6.97 -13.42 1.29
C ARG A 133 8.01 -12.40 0.84
N VAL A 134 7.89 -11.15 1.27
CA VAL A 134 8.92 -10.12 1.03
C VAL A 134 10.25 -10.47 1.70
N LEU A 135 10.23 -11.09 2.89
CA LEU A 135 11.44 -11.47 3.62
C LEU A 135 12.12 -12.71 3.01
N GLU A 136 11.34 -13.61 2.43
CA GLU A 136 11.82 -14.84 1.79
C GLU A 136 12.06 -14.69 0.27
N ASP A 137 11.81 -13.49 -0.29
CA ASP A 137 11.86 -13.19 -1.73
C ASP A 137 10.97 -14.10 -2.59
N GLU A 138 9.78 -14.43 -2.07
CA GLU A 138 8.76 -15.22 -2.75
C GLU A 138 7.76 -14.32 -3.50
N GLU A 139 7.12 -14.84 -4.54
CA GLU A 139 6.08 -14.11 -5.30
C GLU A 139 4.76 -14.00 -4.51
N LEU A 140 4.13 -12.82 -4.58
CA LEU A 140 2.81 -12.54 -3.99
C LEU A 140 1.66 -13.12 -4.81
#